data_AF-K1Y959-F1
#
_entry.id   AF-K1Y959-F1
#
_cell.length_a   1.000
_cell.length_b   1.000
_cell.length_c   1.000
_cell.angle_alpha   90.00
_cell.angle_beta   90.00
_cell.angle_gamma   90.00
#
_symmetry.space_group_name_H-M   'P 1'
#
loop_
_entity.id
_entity.type
_entity.pdbx_description
1 polymer ?
#
loop_
_entity_poly.entity_id
_entity_poly.type
_entity_poly.pdbx_seq_one_letter_code
_entity_poly.pdbx_strand_id
1 'polypeptide(L)'
;PVQLYRTLTIWGERSGLALLLSETPSQYGSRLIRRFPAVQDEIRTIIRIHDEAVYGERRNLSCQMEKARLSNRRLNAPRVWPVRLKSLLFR
;
A
#
# COMPACT_ATOMS: atom_id res chain seq x y z
N PRO A 1 -3.21 10.06 -6.63
CA PRO A 1 -4.00 9.19 -5.70
C PRO A 1 -4.35 7.81 -6.30
N VAL A 2 -5.10 7.75 -7.41
CA VAL A 2 -5.50 6.47 -8.06
C VAL A 2 -4.30 5.62 -8.49
N GLN A 3 -3.24 6.26 -9.02
CA GLN A 3 -2.00 5.57 -9.43
C GLN A 3 -1.21 4.96 -8.26
N LEU A 4 -1.28 5.54 -7.06
CA LEU A 4 -0.59 5.03 -5.87
C LEU A 4 -1.28 3.76 -5.36
N TYR A 5 -2.61 3.78 -5.29
CA TYR A 5 -3.39 2.59 -4.95
C TYR A 5 -3.17 1.46 -5.97
N ARG A 6 -3.13 1.78 -7.27
CA ARG A 6 -2.80 0.79 -8.32
C ARG A 6 -1.38 0.23 -8.18
N THR A 7 -0.42 1.02 -7.71
CA THR A 7 0.94 0.53 -7.44
C THR A 7 0.95 -0.40 -6.23
N LEU A 8 0.16 -0.10 -5.20
CA LEU A 8 0.00 -0.95 -4.02
C LEU A 8 -0.65 -2.30 -4.36
N THR A 9 -1.67 -2.32 -5.23
CA THR A 9 -2.30 -3.57 -5.67
C THR A 9 -1.35 -4.44 -6.47
N ILE A 10 -0.60 -3.87 -7.42
CA ILE A 10 0.46 -4.58 -8.16
C ILE A 10 1.56 -5.08 -7.20
N TRP A 11 1.93 -4.29 -6.20
CA TRP A 11 2.93 -4.68 -5.20
C TRP A 11 2.44 -5.85 -4.35
N GLY A 12 1.19 -5.83 -3.90
CA GLY A 12 0.59 -6.90 -3.11
C GLY A 12 0.45 -8.19 -3.92
N GLU A 13 -0.01 -8.10 -5.18
CA GLU A 13 -0.07 -9.23 -6.11
C GLU A 13 1.31 -9.88 -6.29
N ARG A 14 2.34 -9.07 -6.57
CA ARG A 14 3.74 -9.52 -6.66
C ARG A 14 4.30 -10.09 -5.36
N SER A 15 3.67 -9.79 -4.22
CA SER A 15 4.08 -10.27 -2.89
C SER A 15 3.21 -11.44 -2.40
N GLY A 16 2.31 -11.97 -3.23
CA GLY A 16 1.46 -13.13 -2.96
C GLY A 16 0.08 -12.80 -2.38
N LEU A 17 -0.30 -11.53 -2.33
CA LEU A 17 -1.58 -11.03 -1.80
C LEU A 17 -2.26 -10.11 -2.81
N ALA A 18 -2.88 -10.72 -3.82
CA ALA A 18 -3.68 -10.02 -4.82
C ALA A 18 -4.92 -9.37 -4.19
N LEU A 19 -5.34 -8.23 -4.69
CA LEU A 19 -6.61 -7.61 -4.32
C LEU A 19 -7.77 -8.52 -4.76
N LEU A 20 -8.72 -8.80 -3.86
CA LEU A 20 -9.95 -9.49 -4.25
C LEU A 20 -10.95 -8.47 -4.81
N LEU A 21 -11.68 -8.84 -5.86
CA LEU A 21 -12.66 -7.97 -6.54
C LEU A 21 -13.79 -7.47 -5.61
N SER A 22 -14.13 -8.25 -4.59
CA SER A 22 -15.16 -7.92 -3.59
C SER A 22 -14.61 -7.16 -2.38
N GLU A 23 -13.32 -6.89 -2.33
CA GLU A 23 -12.65 -6.33 -1.15
C GLU A 23 -12.46 -4.82 -1.31
N THR A 24 -12.86 -4.07 -0.28
CA THR A 24 -12.66 -2.61 -0.25
C THR A 24 -11.18 -2.26 -0.04
N PRO A 25 -10.73 -1.05 -0.45
CA PRO A 25 -9.36 -0.59 -0.20
C PRO A 25 -8.91 -0.70 1.26
N SER A 26 -9.81 -0.40 2.20
CA SER A 26 -9.57 -0.51 3.63
C SER A 26 -9.45 -1.97 4.11
N GLN A 27 -10.27 -2.89 3.60
CA GLN A 27 -10.17 -4.33 3.92
C GLN A 27 -8.89 -4.94 3.36
N TYR A 28 -8.59 -4.65 2.09
CA TYR A 28 -7.37 -5.10 1.43
C TYR A 28 -6.12 -4.59 2.16
N GLY A 29 -6.15 -3.32 2.55
CA GLY A 29 -5.15 -2.69 3.38
C GLY A 29 -4.90 -3.36 4.71
N SER A 30 -5.97 -3.65 5.44
CA SER A 30 -5.91 -4.34 6.73
C SER A 30 -5.29 -5.74 6.58
N ARG A 31 -5.63 -6.44 5.49
CA ARG A 31 -5.04 -7.75 5.18
C ARG A 31 -3.56 -7.66 4.83
N LEU A 32 -3.16 -6.65 4.04
CA LEU A 32 -1.75 -6.38 3.74
C LEU A 32 -0.96 -6.05 5.01
N ILE A 33 -1.49 -5.21 5.90
CA ILE A 33 -0.84 -4.86 7.19
C ILE A 33 -0.65 -6.10 8.04
N ARG A 34 -1.66 -6.98 8.10
CA ARG A 34 -1.59 -8.22 8.88
C ARG A 34 -0.49 -9.17 8.39
N ARG A 35 -0.25 -9.25 7.07
CA ARG A 35 0.85 -10.06 6.50
C ARG A 35 2.19 -9.35 6.55
N PHE A 36 2.20 -8.03 6.38
CA PHE A 36 3.39 -7.20 6.24
C PHE A 36 3.44 -6.08 7.29
N PRO A 37 3.56 -6.42 8.59
CA PRO A 37 3.55 -5.40 9.66
C PRO A 37 4.73 -4.43 9.56
N ALA A 38 5.84 -4.84 8.96
CA ALA A 38 7.03 -4.01 8.76
C ALA A 38 6.83 -2.81 7.81
N VAL A 39 5.75 -2.80 7.00
CA VAL A 39 5.42 -1.70 6.07
C VAL A 39 4.00 -1.16 6.32
N GLN A 40 3.49 -1.35 7.54
CA GLN A 40 2.12 -0.96 7.86
C GLN A 40 1.87 0.54 7.69
N ASP A 41 2.87 1.36 8.01
CA ASP A 41 2.72 2.83 8.00
C ASP A 41 2.66 3.35 6.57
N GLU A 42 3.42 2.76 5.66
CA GLU A 42 3.35 3.03 4.22
C GLU A 42 2.00 2.60 3.64
N ILE A 43 1.50 1.41 4.01
CA ILE A 43 0.20 0.91 3.54
C ILE A 43 -0.93 1.83 4.03
N ARG A 44 -0.96 2.17 5.32
CA ARG A 44 -1.96 3.09 5.90
C ARG A 44 -1.92 4.46 5.23
N THR A 45 -0.72 4.99 4.96
CA THR A 45 -0.56 6.28 4.28
C THR A 45 -1.16 6.23 2.87
N ILE A 46 -0.90 5.17 2.10
CA ILE A 46 -1.43 5.04 0.73
C ILE A 46 -2.96 4.93 0.74
N ILE A 47 -3.53 4.16 1.67
CA ILE A 47 -4.98 3.99 1.78
C ILE A 47 -5.65 5.29 2.21
N ARG A 48 -5.11 5.97 3.24
CA ARG A 48 -5.66 7.24 3.70
C ARG A 48 -5.70 8.27 2.58
N ILE A 49 -4.64 8.35 1.78
CA ILE A 49 -4.56 9.29 0.64
C ILE A 49 -5.50 8.88 -0.50
N HIS A 50 -5.75 7.58 -0.67
CA HIS A 50 -6.74 7.10 -1.62
C HIS A 50 -8.15 7.47 -1.15
N ASP A 51 -8.48 7.17 0.11
CA ASP A 51 -9.78 7.47 0.70
C ASP A 51 -10.05 8.98 0.72
N GLU A 52 -9.11 9.82 1.16
CA GLU A 52 -9.26 11.29 1.10
C GLU A 52 -9.46 11.82 -0.33
N ALA A 53 -8.81 11.19 -1.32
CA ALA A 53 -8.96 11.58 -2.72
C ALA A 53 -10.27 11.10 -3.36
N VAL A 54 -10.84 10.00 -2.89
CA VAL A 54 -12.11 9.43 -3.37
C VAL A 54 -13.29 10.08 -2.64
N TYR A 55 -13.18 10.29 -1.33
CA TYR A 55 -14.23 10.86 -0.47
C TYR A 55 -14.16 12.39 -0.34
N GLY A 56 -13.16 13.05 -0.94
CA GLY A 56 -13.23 14.48 -1.23
C GLY A 56 -12.77 15.43 -0.13
N GLU A 57 -12.11 14.96 0.94
CA GLU A 57 -11.51 15.83 1.95
C GLU A 57 -10.22 16.48 1.44
N ARG A 58 -10.38 17.49 0.57
CA ARG A 58 -9.32 18.28 -0.08
C ARG A 58 -8.59 19.24 0.88
N ARG A 59 -8.24 18.81 2.09
CA ARG A 59 -7.37 19.59 2.98
C ARG A 59 -5.98 18.93 2.98
N ASN A 60 -5.04 19.48 2.19
CA ASN A 60 -3.61 19.10 2.10
C ASN A 60 -3.16 17.98 1.13
N LEU A 61 -3.72 17.90 -0.08
CA LEU A 61 -3.29 16.92 -1.10
C LEU A 61 -1.77 16.94 -1.41
N SER A 62 -1.13 18.11 -1.41
CA SER A 62 0.28 18.28 -1.81
C SER A 62 1.28 17.68 -0.82
N CYS A 63 1.14 17.98 0.48
CA CYS A 63 1.99 17.38 1.52
C CYS A 63 1.76 15.86 1.65
N GLN A 64 0.51 15.43 1.47
CA GLN A 64 0.17 14.01 1.49
C GLN A 64 0.76 13.26 0.28
N MET A 65 0.72 13.85 -0.92
CA MET A 65 1.31 13.25 -2.12
C MET A 65 2.81 13.03 -2.01
N GLU A 66 3.56 13.94 -1.38
CA GLU A 66 4.99 13.72 -1.13
C GLU A 66 5.24 12.54 -0.19
N LYS A 67 4.48 12.45 0.92
CA LYS A 67 4.55 11.29 1.83
C LYS A 67 4.20 9.98 1.12
N ALA A 68 3.22 9.99 0.21
CA ALA A 68 2.86 8.82 -0.57
C ALA A 68 3.98 8.39 -1.53
N ARG A 69 4.60 9.36 -2.21
CA ARG A 69 5.75 9.09 -3.11
C ARG A 69 6.93 8.53 -2.33
N LEU A 70 7.23 9.09 -1.16
CA LEU A 70 8.30 8.60 -0.28
C LEU A 70 8.02 7.18 0.21
N SER A 71 6.78 6.91 0.62
CA SER A 71 6.31 5.59 1.06
C SER A 71 6.44 4.56 -0.08
N ASN A 72 6.05 4.93 -1.31
CA ASN A 72 6.19 4.05 -2.47
C ASN A 72 7.66 3.76 -2.82
N ARG A 73 8.57 4.73 -2.65
CA ARG A 73 10.02 4.51 -2.82
C ARG A 73 10.57 3.56 -1.76
N ARG A 74 10.11 3.68 -0.50
CA ARG A 74 10.52 2.79 0.60
C ARG A 74 10.01 1.37 0.40
N LEU A 75 8.76 1.19 -0.03
CA LEU A 75 8.18 -0.11 -0.39
C LEU A 75 8.95 -0.84 -1.51
N ASN A 76 9.55 -0.09 -2.43
CA ASN A 76 10.36 -0.63 -3.52
C ASN A 76 11.86 -0.66 -3.22
N ALA A 77 12.28 -0.25 -2.02
CA ALA A 77 13.68 -0.26 -1.65
C ALA A 77 14.19 -1.72 -1.48
N PRO A 78 15.46 -1.99 -1.85
CA PRO A 78 16.06 -3.33 -1.75
C PRO A 78 16.10 -3.86 -0.30
N ARG A 79 15.99 -2.99 0.70
CA ARG A 79 15.92 -3.38 2.13
C ARG A 79 14.63 -4.12 2.50
N VAL A 80 13.56 -3.95 1.73
CA VAL A 80 12.24 -4.60 1.96
C VAL A 80 12.12 -5.92 1.20
N TRP A 81 13.01 -6.19 0.23
CA TRP A 81 13.01 -7.43 -0.57
C TRP A 81 13.10 -8.73 0.24
N PRO A 82 13.87 -8.83 1.34
CA PRO A 82 13.91 -10.04 2.15
C PRO A 82 12.55 -10.42 2.74
N VAL A 83 11.74 -9.41 3.10
CA VAL A 83 10.36 -9.61 3.58
C VAL A 83 9.47 -10.13 2.45
N ARG A 84 9.65 -9.62 1.21
CA ARG A 84 8.94 -10.11 0.02
C ARG A 84 9.28 -11.57 -0.30
N LEU A 85 10.57 -11.91 -0.26
CA LEU A 85 11.06 -13.28 -0.48
C LEU A 85 10.53 -14.26 0.57
N LYS A 86 10.53 -13.88 1.86
CA LYS A 86 9.92 -14.72 2.91
C LYS A 86 8.43 -14.97 2.66
N SER A 87 7.66 -13.96 2.27
CA SER A 87 6.23 -14.16 1.96
C SER A 87 5.99 -15.10 0.78
N LEU A 88 6.86 -15.06 -0.24
CA LEU A 88 6.79 -15.92 -1.42
C LEU A 88 7.22 -17.37 -1.12
N LEU A 89 8.21 -17.55 -0.24
CA LEU A 89 8.72 -18.87 0.14
C LEU A 89 7.84 -19.56 1.19
N PHE A 90 7.22 -18.80 2.11
CA PHE A 90 6.28 -19.30 3.11
C PHE A 90 4.82 -19.11 2.66
N ARG A 91 4.51 -19.54 1.43
CA ARG A 91 3.17 -19.51 0.86
C ARG A 91 2.27 -20.56 1.49
#